data_AF-A0A1H8HU09-F1
#
_entry.id   AF-A0A1H8HU09-F1
#
_cell.length_a   1.000
_cell.length_b   1.000
_cell.length_c   1.000
_cell.angle_alpha   90.00
_cell.angle_beta   90.00
_cell.angle_gamma   90.00
#
_symmetry.space_group_name_H-M   'P 1'
#
loop_
_entity.id
_entity.type
_entity.pdbx_description
1 polymer ?
#
loop_
_entity_poly.entity_id
_entity_poly.type
_entity_poly.pdbx_seq_one_letter_code
_entity_poly.pdbx_strand_id
1 'polypeptide(L)'
;MPAGTWTHLLTGRTVTGPRWVEETHGFHSLPLLVRPGTVLPWGAVDDRPSYDYASGLALRVYRPADATTVRCPVPAPDGTTAATFAVTRIGTEVTVSSPDAPAGWTAELISDETDLRLRTLGTE
;
A
#
# COMPACT_ATOMS: atom_id res chain seq x y z
N MET A 1 20.47 0.51 3.12
CA MET A 1 19.17 1.11 2.76
C MET A 1 19.13 2.60 3.10
N PRO A 2 18.36 3.41 2.35
CA PRO A 2 18.16 4.83 2.62
C PRO A 2 17.43 5.12 3.94
N ALA A 3 17.41 6.40 4.33
CA ALA A 3 16.67 6.87 5.50
C ALA A 3 15.16 6.55 5.43
N GLY A 4 14.57 6.23 6.58
CA GLY A 4 13.16 5.88 6.74
C GLY A 4 12.95 4.51 7.43
N THR A 5 11.73 4.27 7.90
CA THR A 5 11.32 2.99 8.48
C THR A 5 10.70 2.11 7.40
N TRP A 6 11.49 1.19 6.86
CA TRP A 6 11.08 0.25 5.83
C TRP A 6 10.30 -0.91 6.44
N THR A 7 9.32 -1.44 5.71
CA THR A 7 8.48 -2.55 6.17
C THR A 7 8.66 -3.77 5.27
N HIS A 8 9.00 -4.93 5.83
CA HIS A 8 9.17 -6.17 5.08
C HIS A 8 7.81 -6.66 4.58
N LEU A 9 7.66 -6.75 3.26
CA LEU A 9 6.38 -6.99 2.59
C LEU A 9 5.67 -8.25 3.08
N LEU A 10 6.43 -9.34 3.27
CA LEU A 10 5.88 -10.65 3.62
C LEU A 10 5.70 -10.89 5.12
N THR A 11 6.38 -10.13 5.98
CA THR A 11 6.44 -10.42 7.43
C THR A 11 5.97 -9.27 8.31
N GLY A 12 5.81 -8.07 7.75
CA GLY A 12 5.48 -6.85 8.50
C GLY A 12 6.62 -6.31 9.37
N ARG A 13 7.75 -7.01 9.49
CA ARG A 13 8.90 -6.56 10.27
C ARG A 13 9.45 -5.23 9.75
N THR A 14 9.91 -4.38 10.65
CA THR A 14 10.39 -3.04 10.30
C THR A 14 11.91 -2.94 10.40
N VAL A 15 12.50 -2.12 9.53
CA VAL A 15 13.94 -1.85 9.52
C VAL A 15 14.17 -0.36 9.31
N THR A 16 14.88 0.28 10.24
CA THR A 16 15.14 1.72 10.20
C THR A 16 16.49 2.02 9.56
N GLY A 17 16.48 2.79 8.47
CA GLY A 17 17.68 3.34 7.84
C GLY A 17 17.99 4.79 8.26
N PRO A 18 19.13 5.36 7.82
CA PRO A 18 20.05 4.81 6.84
C PRO A 18 21.08 3.86 7.48
N ARG A 19 21.17 2.63 6.97
CA ARG A 19 22.19 1.66 7.42
C ARG A 19 22.33 0.50 6.43
N TRP A 20 23.45 -0.20 6.46
CA TRP A 20 23.55 -1.55 5.88
C TRP A 20 22.92 -2.56 6.82
N VAL A 21 22.30 -3.59 6.24
CA VAL A 21 21.60 -4.64 6.99
C VAL A 21 21.98 -5.97 6.38
N GLU A 22 22.40 -6.88 7.24
CA GLU A 22 22.65 -8.27 6.90
C GLU A 22 21.48 -9.11 7.41
N GLU A 23 20.90 -9.93 6.55
CA GLU A 23 19.75 -10.78 6.86
C GLU A 23 19.99 -12.19 6.29
N THR A 24 19.57 -13.22 7.03
CA THR A 24 19.59 -14.61 6.57
C THR A 24 18.18 -15.01 6.15
N HIS A 25 18.02 -15.48 4.91
CA HIS A 25 16.74 -15.92 4.35
C HIS A 25 16.82 -17.38 3.91
N GLY A 26 15.74 -18.13 4.14
CA GLY A 26 15.52 -19.43 3.49
C GLY A 26 15.06 -19.28 2.04
N PHE A 27 14.98 -20.38 1.30
CA PHE A 27 14.67 -20.38 -0.15
C PHE A 27 13.35 -19.67 -0.55
N HIS A 28 12.34 -19.66 0.33
CA HIS A 28 11.05 -19.01 0.08
C HIS A 28 10.98 -17.56 0.59
N SER A 29 12.12 -16.95 0.89
CA SER A 29 12.20 -15.60 1.45
C SER A 29 13.32 -14.81 0.79
N LEU A 30 13.17 -13.49 0.79
CA LEU A 30 14.16 -12.55 0.30
C LEU A 30 13.94 -11.19 1.00
N PRO A 31 14.94 -10.30 1.01
CA PRO A 31 14.81 -8.97 1.60
C PRO A 31 13.94 -8.07 0.71
N LEU A 32 12.62 -8.18 0.85
CA LEU A 32 11.64 -7.39 0.09
C LEU A 32 10.99 -6.35 0.99
N LEU A 33 11.40 -5.10 0.83
CA LEU A 33 11.06 -3.99 1.72
C LEU A 33 10.21 -2.93 1.00
N VAL A 34 9.16 -2.47 1.67
CA VAL A 34 8.30 -1.36 1.24
C VAL A 34 8.73 -0.08 1.94
N ARG A 35 8.87 0.99 1.15
CA ARG A 35 9.26 2.31 1.65
C ARG A 35 8.11 2.94 2.45
N PRO A 36 8.39 3.72 3.53
CA PRO A 36 7.34 4.52 4.16
C PRO A 36 6.75 5.53 3.17
N GLY A 37 5.46 5.80 3.30
CA GLY A 37 4.67 6.62 2.37
C GLY A 37 4.20 5.89 1.12
N THR A 38 4.48 4.59 0.96
CA THR A 38 3.98 3.81 -0.18
C THR A 38 2.49 3.49 -0.03
N VAL A 39 1.75 3.69 -1.12
CA VAL A 39 0.41 3.14 -1.32
C VAL A 39 0.54 2.01 -2.33
N LEU A 40 0.24 0.78 -1.91
CA LEU A 40 0.42 -0.42 -2.71
C LEU A 40 -0.93 -1.11 -2.94
N PRO A 41 -1.42 -1.16 -4.20
CA PRO A 41 -2.53 -2.03 -4.57
C PRO A 41 -2.10 -3.49 -4.48
N TRP A 42 -2.87 -4.30 -3.78
CA TRP A 42 -2.70 -5.74 -3.66
C TRP A 42 -3.85 -6.45 -4.36
N GLY A 43 -3.54 -7.20 -5.42
CA GLY A 43 -4.55 -7.88 -6.23
C GLY A 43 -5.31 -8.97 -5.49
N ALA A 44 -6.56 -9.20 -5.91
CA ALA A 44 -7.43 -10.23 -5.36
C ALA A 44 -7.20 -11.63 -5.94
N VAL A 45 -6.39 -11.74 -6.99
CA VAL A 45 -6.16 -12.98 -7.76
C VAL A 45 -4.69 -13.37 -7.68
N ASP A 46 -4.42 -14.63 -7.30
CA ASP A 46 -3.08 -15.18 -7.09
C ASP A 46 -2.74 -16.37 -8.01
N ASP A 47 -3.68 -16.86 -8.82
CA ASP A 47 -3.52 -18.02 -9.71
C ASP A 47 -3.14 -17.64 -11.16
N ARG A 48 -3.25 -16.36 -11.53
CA ARG A 48 -2.92 -15.85 -12.87
C ARG A 48 -2.48 -14.39 -12.85
N PRO A 49 -1.64 -13.98 -13.83
CA PRO A 49 -1.17 -12.60 -13.90
C PRO A 49 -2.15 -11.63 -14.56
N SER A 50 -3.12 -12.12 -15.37
CA SER A 50 -4.04 -11.26 -16.13
C SER A 50 -5.47 -11.39 -15.59
N TYR A 51 -5.99 -10.27 -15.10
CA TYR A 51 -7.34 -10.09 -14.56
C TYR A 51 -7.64 -8.58 -14.49
N ASP A 52 -8.84 -8.20 -14.08
CA ASP A 52 -9.16 -6.81 -13.78
C ASP A 52 -8.48 -6.40 -12.45
N TYR A 53 -7.35 -5.71 -12.54
CA TYR A 53 -6.52 -5.35 -11.38
C TYR A 53 -7.23 -4.43 -10.38
N ALA A 54 -8.25 -3.69 -10.82
CA ALA A 54 -9.04 -2.81 -9.95
C ALA A 54 -10.09 -3.58 -9.13
N SER A 55 -10.46 -4.78 -9.58
CA SER A 55 -11.53 -5.58 -8.97
C SER A 55 -11.08 -6.23 -7.66
N GLY A 56 -11.78 -5.90 -6.57
CA GLY A 56 -11.59 -6.56 -5.26
C GLY A 56 -10.25 -6.33 -4.59
N LEU A 57 -9.44 -5.36 -5.04
CA LEU A 57 -8.10 -5.14 -4.51
C LEU A 57 -8.11 -4.71 -3.04
N ALA A 58 -7.00 -4.97 -2.35
CA ALA A 58 -6.70 -4.38 -1.05
C ALA A 58 -5.64 -3.28 -1.21
N LEU A 59 -5.96 -2.06 -0.79
CA LEU A 59 -5.04 -0.94 -0.80
C LEU A 59 -4.23 -0.91 0.51
N ARG A 60 -2.94 -1.25 0.43
CA ARG A 60 -2.02 -1.26 1.58
C ARG A 60 -1.33 0.09 1.72
N VAL A 61 -1.59 0.79 2.81
CA VAL A 61 -1.02 2.13 3.08
C VAL A 61 0.10 2.01 4.11
N TYR A 62 1.35 2.15 3.67
CA TYR A 62 2.52 1.99 4.53
C TYR A 62 2.96 3.33 5.12
N ARG A 63 2.84 3.48 6.44
CA ARG A 63 3.43 4.59 7.21
C ARG A 63 3.23 5.96 6.52
N PRO A 64 1.98 6.37 6.27
CA PRO A 64 1.69 7.58 5.52
C PRO A 64 2.25 8.79 6.26
N ALA A 65 2.97 9.66 5.56
CA ALA A 65 3.46 10.91 6.14
C ALA A 65 2.30 11.87 6.39
N ASP A 66 2.35 12.61 7.49
CA ASP A 66 1.35 13.63 7.78
C ASP A 66 1.35 14.75 6.72
N ALA A 67 0.23 15.43 6.58
CA ALA A 67 -0.01 16.52 5.64
C ALA A 67 0.39 16.19 4.19
N THR A 68 0.29 14.91 3.81
CA THR A 68 0.72 14.40 2.50
C THR A 68 -0.42 13.68 1.80
N THR A 69 -0.54 13.90 0.48
CA THR A 69 -1.41 13.14 -0.40
C THR A 69 -0.58 12.32 -1.38
N VAL A 70 -0.85 11.01 -1.45
CA VAL A 70 -0.26 10.09 -2.42
C VAL A 70 -1.34 9.67 -3.42
N ARG A 71 -1.02 9.73 -4.71
CA ARG A 71 -1.88 9.22 -5.79
C ARG A 71 -1.33 7.91 -6.32
N CYS A 72 -2.20 6.93 -6.47
CA CYS A 72 -1.86 5.58 -6.91
C CYS A 72 -2.77 5.18 -8.07
N PRO A 73 -2.33 5.34 -9.33
CA PRO A 73 -3.07 4.83 -10.48
C PRO A 73 -2.96 3.30 -10.54
N VAL A 74 -4.08 2.62 -10.76
CA VAL A 74 -4.17 1.19 -11.02
C VAL A 74 -4.39 1.00 -12.52
N PRO A 75 -3.51 0.27 -13.22
CA PRO A 75 -3.67 0.05 -14.65
C PRO A 75 -4.80 -0.93 -14.95
N ALA A 76 -5.38 -0.82 -16.15
CA ALA A 76 -6.18 -1.85 -16.78
C ALA A 76 -5.29 -2.80 -17.61
N PRO A 77 -5.76 -4.01 -17.97
CA PRO A 77 -5.00 -4.95 -18.80
C PRO A 77 -4.57 -4.40 -20.17
N ASP A 78 -5.28 -3.39 -20.69
CA ASP A 78 -4.96 -2.72 -21.95
C ASP A 78 -3.92 -1.58 -21.80
N GLY A 79 -3.43 -1.34 -20.58
CA GLY A 79 -2.45 -0.29 -20.26
C GLY A 79 -3.05 1.09 -19.97
N THR A 80 -4.37 1.26 -20.08
CA THR A 80 -5.06 2.46 -19.61
C THR A 80 -5.16 2.49 -18.08
N THR A 81 -5.67 3.56 -17.48
CA THR A 81 -5.88 3.64 -16.03
C THR A 81 -7.29 3.18 -15.69
N ALA A 82 -7.42 2.07 -14.96
CA ALA A 82 -8.70 1.55 -14.50
C ALA A 82 -9.29 2.39 -13.36
N ALA A 83 -8.45 2.78 -12.39
CA ALA A 83 -8.84 3.59 -11.24
C ALA A 83 -7.65 4.39 -10.71
N THR A 84 -7.90 5.48 -9.99
CA THR A 84 -6.84 6.19 -9.24
C THR A 84 -7.26 6.37 -7.79
N PHE A 85 -6.46 5.83 -6.87
CA PHE A 85 -6.65 6.04 -5.44
C PHE A 85 -5.89 7.29 -4.99
N ALA A 86 -6.53 8.10 -4.16
CA ALA A 86 -5.89 9.19 -3.43
C ALA A 86 -5.90 8.84 -1.94
N VAL A 87 -4.72 8.87 -1.31
CA VAL A 87 -4.56 8.65 0.13
C VAL A 87 -3.99 9.91 0.74
N THR A 88 -4.74 10.53 1.65
CA THR A 88 -4.33 11.75 2.34
C THR A 88 -4.32 11.51 3.84
N ARG A 89 -3.23 11.86 4.51
CA ARG A 89 -3.17 11.93 5.96
C ARG A 89 -3.25 13.38 6.44
N ILE A 90 -4.09 13.64 7.43
CA ILE A 90 -4.17 14.90 8.17
C ILE A 90 -4.24 14.57 9.67
N GLY A 91 -3.16 14.85 10.40
CA GLY A 91 -3.00 14.46 11.80
C GLY A 91 -3.07 12.94 11.95
N THR A 92 -4.11 12.48 12.63
CA THR A 92 -4.37 11.05 12.86
C THR A 92 -5.35 10.44 11.87
N GLU A 93 -5.97 11.23 11.00
CA GLU A 93 -6.94 10.74 10.04
C GLU A 93 -6.26 10.44 8.70
N VAL A 94 -6.44 9.21 8.20
CA VAL A 94 -5.99 8.75 6.88
C VAL A 94 -7.22 8.49 6.04
N THR A 95 -7.45 9.34 5.04
CA THR A 95 -8.58 9.21 4.11
C THR A 95 -8.12 8.60 2.79
N VAL A 96 -8.82 7.56 2.35
CA VAL A 96 -8.66 6.93 1.03
C VAL A 96 -9.90 7.22 0.20
N SER A 97 -9.72 7.72 -1.02
CA SER A 97 -10.80 7.91 -1.97
C SER A 97 -10.41 7.45 -3.37
N SER A 98 -11.39 6.93 -4.10
CA SER A 98 -11.25 6.67 -5.54
C SER A 98 -12.62 6.77 -6.20
N PRO A 99 -12.92 7.87 -6.93
CA PRO A 99 -14.21 8.03 -7.59
C PRO A 99 -14.47 7.01 -8.70
N ASP A 100 -13.39 6.51 -9.31
CA ASP A 100 -13.44 5.65 -10.49
C ASP A 100 -13.25 4.16 -10.16
N ALA A 101 -12.96 3.82 -8.89
CA ALA A 101 -12.75 2.44 -8.49
C ALA A 101 -14.07 1.65 -8.48
N PRO A 102 -14.09 0.41 -9.00
CA PRO A 102 -15.25 -0.46 -8.85
C PRO A 102 -15.47 -0.81 -7.38
N ALA A 103 -16.72 -1.07 -6.98
CA ALA A 103 -17.03 -1.47 -5.61
C ALA A 103 -16.28 -2.76 -5.17
N GLY A 104 -16.15 -2.95 -3.85
CA GLY A 104 -15.58 -4.16 -3.26
C GLY A 104 -14.07 -4.13 -2.99
N TRP A 105 -13.40 -3.00 -3.21
CA TRP A 105 -12.04 -2.80 -2.72
C TRP A 105 -12.01 -2.59 -1.20
N THR A 106 -10.89 -2.90 -0.58
CA THR A 106 -10.62 -2.66 0.85
C THR A 106 -9.36 -1.83 1.03
N ALA A 107 -9.14 -1.25 2.21
CA ALA A 107 -7.89 -0.61 2.55
C ALA A 107 -7.41 -1.05 3.93
N GLU A 108 -6.10 -1.16 4.09
CA GLU A 108 -5.46 -1.45 5.36
C GLU A 108 -4.29 -0.50 5.62
N LEU A 109 -4.14 -0.12 6.89
CA LEU A 109 -3.05 0.73 7.34
C LEU A 109 -1.94 -0.14 7.94
N ILE A 110 -0.71 0.06 7.45
CA ILE A 110 0.48 -0.63 7.92
C ILE A 110 1.40 0.40 8.56
N SER A 111 1.22 0.58 9.88
CA SER A 111 1.98 1.51 10.71
C SER A 111 2.13 0.95 12.12
N ASP A 112 3.12 1.46 12.87
CA ASP A 112 3.23 1.28 14.31
C ASP A 112 2.47 2.35 15.10
N GLU A 113 2.00 3.42 14.45
CA GLU A 113 1.12 4.43 15.03
C GLU A 113 -0.30 3.86 15.20
N THR A 114 -0.71 3.61 16.45
CA THR A 114 -1.99 2.94 16.78
C THR A 114 -3.19 3.88 16.84
N ASP A 115 -2.95 5.19 16.88
CA ASP A 115 -3.98 6.24 16.94
C ASP A 115 -4.48 6.68 15.56
N LEU A 116 -3.83 6.20 14.49
CA LEU A 116 -4.25 6.47 13.13
C LEU A 116 -5.59 5.80 12.80
N ARG A 117 -6.47 6.57 12.16
CA ARG A 117 -7.80 6.13 11.75
C ARG A 117 -7.87 6.11 10.23
N LEU A 118 -8.26 4.97 9.69
CA LEU A 118 -8.46 4.80 8.26
C LEU A 118 -9.93 5.01 7.91
N ARG A 119 -10.18 5.89 6.93
CA ARG A 119 -11.51 6.15 6.39
C ARG A 119 -11.51 6.00 4.88
N THR A 120 -12.45 5.22 4.35
CA THR A 120 -12.65 5.04 2.92
C THR A 120 -13.85 5.87 2.45
N LEU A 121 -13.72 6.52 1.31
CA LEU A 121 -14.79 7.27 0.63
C LEU A 121 -15.04 6.65 -0.74
N GLY A 122 -16.30 6.31 -1.04
CA GLY A 122 -16.70 5.78 -2.36
C GLY A 122 -16.81 4.25 -2.45
N THR A 123 -17.28 3.56 -1.40
CA THR A 123 -17.55 2.11 -1.42
C THR A 123 -19.04 1.76 -1.60
N GLU A 124 -19.86 2.67 -2.16
CA GLU A 124 -21.29 2.39 -2.44
C GLU A 124 -21.50 1.66 -3.77
#